data_AF-A0AAV0YCJ6-F1
#
_entry.id   AF-A0AAV0YCJ6-F1
#
_cell.length_a   1.000
_cell.length_b   1.000
_cell.length_c   1.000
_cell.angle_alpha   90.00
_cell.angle_beta   90.00
_cell.angle_gamma   90.00
#
_symmetry.space_group_name_H-M   'P 1'
#
loop_
_entity.id
_entity.type
_entity.pdbx_description
1 polymer ?
#
loop_
_entity_poly.entity_id
_entity_poly.type
_entity_poly.pdbx_seq_one_letter_code
_entity_poly.pdbx_strand_id
1 'polypeptide(L)'
;MFGCPAKVGLASIYIPTNEIECLCTEEDIESILPQNSDEDTGNISSLSDGYCENYTKDEAKLVNERQNKITNERKKSVSCLQKQAEKMLKSPSSRFDPLEIGSTVRVSIPDVDRARGAPRNLLAVVLDVENDLYKLGEYPCINYSNIYKK
;
A
#
# COMPACT_ATOMS: atom_id res chain seq x y z
N MET A 1 11.65 2.17 -10.17
CA MET A 1 12.77 2.24 -9.20
C MET A 1 12.18 2.31 -7.80
N PHE A 2 12.10 1.17 -7.11
CA PHE A 2 11.68 1.09 -5.72
C PHE A 2 12.75 0.35 -4.93
N GLY A 3 13.06 0.84 -3.74
CA GLY A 3 14.06 0.27 -2.83
C GLY A 3 15.32 1.13 -2.71
N CYS A 4 15.68 1.46 -1.47
CA CYS A 4 17.03 1.90 -1.15
C CYS A 4 17.96 0.67 -1.21
N PRO A 5 19.20 0.80 -1.68
CA PRO A 5 20.16 -0.30 -1.64
C PRO A 5 20.37 -0.79 -0.20
N ALA A 6 20.57 -2.09 -0.03
CA ALA A 6 20.87 -2.69 1.27
C ALA A 6 22.16 -2.08 1.84
N LYS A 7 22.10 -1.61 3.09
CA LYS A 7 23.29 -1.20 3.84
C LYS A 7 23.94 -2.46 4.39
N VAL A 8 25.09 -2.84 3.85
CA VAL A 8 25.91 -3.95 4.34
C VAL A 8 27.02 -3.38 5.22
N GLY A 9 27.08 -3.84 6.48
CA GLY A 9 28.12 -3.48 7.46
C GLY A 9 27.63 -3.60 8.90
N LEU A 10 28.39 -4.28 9.77
CA LEU A 10 28.14 -4.44 11.21
C LEU A 10 28.75 -3.32 12.05
N ALA A 11 28.85 -2.10 11.52
CA ALA A 11 29.27 -0.96 12.33
C ALA A 11 28.10 -0.58 13.25
N SER A 12 27.93 -1.33 14.33
CA SER A 12 27.06 -0.98 15.45
C SER A 12 27.65 0.26 16.11
N ILE A 13 26.81 1.27 16.35
CA ILE A 13 27.16 2.51 17.06
C ILE A 13 27.77 2.23 18.45
N TYR A 14 27.59 1.02 18.98
CA TYR A 14 27.92 0.65 20.35
C TYR A 14 29.18 -0.20 20.53
N ILE A 15 29.91 -0.56 19.45
CA ILE A 15 31.17 -1.31 19.60
C ILE A 15 32.35 -0.39 19.22
N PRO A 16 33.21 -0.03 20.18
CA PRO A 16 34.34 0.86 19.92
C PRO A 16 35.32 0.19 18.95
N THR A 17 35.58 0.83 17.80
CA THR A 17 36.41 0.27 16.72
C THR A 17 37.84 -0.04 17.16
N ASN A 18 38.35 0.68 18.15
CA ASN A 18 39.72 0.52 18.65
C ASN A 18 39.90 -0.79 19.44
N GLU A 19 38.83 -1.32 20.04
CA GLU A 19 38.88 -2.56 20.82
C GLU A 19 38.66 -3.78 19.92
N ILE A 20 38.02 -3.60 18.76
CA ILE A 20 37.81 -4.65 17.75
C ILE A 20 39.15 -5.12 17.15
N GLU A 21 40.11 -4.21 16.96
CA GLU A 21 41.43 -4.55 16.40
C GLU A 21 42.23 -5.51 17.29
N CYS A 22 41.86 -5.63 18.57
CA CYS A 22 42.53 -6.49 19.56
C CYS A 22 41.82 -7.83 19.79
N LEU A 23 40.64 -8.06 19.18
CA LEU A 23 39.90 -9.31 19.33
C LEU A 23 40.57 -10.43 18.53
N CYS A 24 40.97 -11.49 19.22
CA CYS A 24 41.66 -12.63 18.60
C CYS A 24 40.80 -13.90 18.60
N THR A 25 39.88 -14.02 19.57
CA THR A 25 39.03 -15.19 19.80
C THR A 25 37.59 -14.78 20.14
N GLU A 26 36.65 -15.71 20.00
CA GLU A 26 35.22 -15.47 20.29
C GLU A 26 34.97 -15.10 21.76
N GLU A 27 35.78 -15.66 22.66
CA GLU A 27 35.72 -15.41 24.11
C GLU A 27 36.05 -13.94 24.46
N ASP A 28 36.90 -13.28 23.66
CA ASP A 28 37.29 -11.89 23.87
C ASP A 28 36.09 -10.92 23.75
N ILE A 29 35.03 -11.31 23.04
CA ILE A 29 33.82 -10.50 22.81
C ILE A 29 33.03 -10.30 24.10
N GLU A 30 33.05 -11.28 25.02
CA GLU A 30 32.34 -11.22 26.31
C GLU A 30 32.86 -10.09 27.21
N SER A 31 34.09 -9.63 26.98
CA SER A 31 34.70 -8.55 27.75
C SER A 31 34.23 -7.15 27.35
N ILE A 32 33.79 -6.97 26.10
CA ILE A 32 33.33 -5.68 25.54
C ILE A 32 31.83 -5.51 25.76
N LEU A 33 31.10 -6.61 25.91
CA LEU A 33 29.67 -6.56 26.20
C LEU A 33 29.44 -6.14 27.66
N PRO A 34 28.53 -5.20 27.95
CA PRO A 34 28.22 -4.80 29.32
C PRO A 34 27.68 -6.02 30.08
N GLN A 35 28.38 -6.45 31.13
CA GLN A 35 27.93 -7.52 32.02
C GLN A 35 26.72 -7.03 32.81
N ASN A 36 25.55 -7.55 32.49
CA ASN A 36 24.38 -7.39 33.33
C ASN A 36 24.60 -8.26 34.59
N SER A 37 24.85 -7.63 35.74
CA SER A 37 24.71 -8.31 37.03
C SER A 37 23.21 -8.48 37.30
N ASP A 38 22.73 -9.71 37.16
CA ASP A 38 21.33 -10.10 37.41
C ASP A 38 20.91 -9.80 38.86
N GLU A 39 19.75 -9.16 39.06
CA GLU A 39 18.76 -9.61 40.03
C GLU A 39 17.33 -9.49 39.45
N ASP A 40 16.56 -10.55 39.66
CA ASP A 40 15.11 -10.73 39.52
C ASP A 40 14.45 -11.00 38.15
N THR A 41 14.42 -12.30 37.85
CA THR A 41 13.42 -12.99 37.01
C THR A 41 11.98 -12.69 37.45
N GLY A 42 11.11 -12.25 36.53
CA GLY A 42 9.66 -12.47 36.70
C GLY A 42 8.67 -11.49 36.10
N ASN A 43 8.71 -11.21 34.79
CA ASN A 43 7.50 -11.09 33.96
C ASN A 43 7.85 -10.93 32.48
N ILE A 44 7.67 -11.99 31.70
CA ILE A 44 7.59 -11.91 30.23
C ILE A 44 6.21 -11.34 29.89
N SER A 45 6.05 -10.02 29.90
CA SER A 45 4.99 -9.33 29.16
C SER A 45 5.23 -7.82 29.06
N SER A 46 6.34 -7.42 28.45
CA SER A 46 6.42 -6.22 27.62
C SER A 46 7.88 -6.06 27.20
N LEU A 47 8.15 -6.30 25.92
CA LEU A 47 9.38 -5.84 25.28
C LEU A 47 9.26 -4.32 25.13
N SER A 48 9.33 -3.60 26.25
CA SER A 48 9.65 -2.18 26.25
C SER A 48 11.17 -2.10 26.35
N ASP A 49 11.85 -2.00 25.21
CA ASP A 49 13.28 -1.71 25.22
C ASP A 49 13.48 -0.36 25.93
N GLY A 50 14.25 -0.45 27.01
CA GLY A 50 14.38 0.56 28.05
C GLY A 50 15.12 1.81 27.60
N TYR A 51 14.47 2.94 27.89
CA TYR A 51 14.99 4.25 28.28
C TYR A 51 16.39 4.71 27.84
N CYS A 52 16.39 5.89 27.22
CA CYS A 52 17.29 6.97 27.63
C CYS A 52 16.47 8.29 27.62
N GLU A 53 15.90 8.60 28.78
CA GLU A 53 15.46 9.96 29.12
C GLU A 53 16.71 10.80 29.26
N ASN A 54 17.14 11.45 28.18
CA ASN A 54 17.95 12.66 28.17
C ASN A 54 17.94 13.25 26.75
N TYR A 55 16.76 13.61 26.25
CA TYR A 55 16.68 14.41 25.04
C TYR A 55 17.32 15.78 25.32
N THR A 56 18.46 16.08 24.69
CA THR A 56 18.77 17.48 24.42
C THR A 56 17.57 18.06 23.68
N LYS A 57 17.06 19.23 24.11
CA LYS A 57 15.85 19.89 23.58
C LYS A 57 15.82 19.98 22.05
N ASP A 58 16.97 19.88 21.40
CA ASP A 58 17.16 20.00 19.97
C ASP A 58 16.86 18.70 19.20
N GLU A 59 17.10 17.51 19.76
CA GLU A 59 16.77 16.23 19.09
C GLU A 59 15.28 15.90 19.13
N ALA A 60 14.61 16.17 20.26
CA ALA A 60 13.16 15.99 20.38
C ALA A 60 12.39 16.91 19.40
N LYS A 61 12.92 18.12 19.13
CA LYS A 61 12.35 19.04 18.12
C LYS A 61 12.46 18.45 16.71
N LEU A 62 13.62 17.92 16.33
CA LEU A 62 13.84 17.34 15.01
C LEU A 62 12.93 16.13 14.74
N VAL A 63 12.74 15.26 15.74
CA VAL A 63 11.82 14.11 15.63
C VAL A 63 10.38 14.59 15.45
N ASN A 64 9.95 15.60 16.20
CA ASN A 64 8.60 16.14 16.12
C ASN A 64 8.34 16.84 14.77
N GLU A 65 9.31 17.60 14.25
CA GLU A 65 9.24 18.22 12.92
C GLU A 65 9.10 17.17 11.80
N ARG A 66 9.88 16.09 11.88
CA ARG A 66 9.76 14.96 10.94
C ARG A 66 8.36 14.34 11.00
N GLN A 67 7.84 14.11 12.20
CA GLN A 67 6.51 13.53 12.38
C GLN A 67 5.41 14.46 11.83
N ASN A 68 5.54 15.77 12.03
CA ASN A 68 4.64 16.77 11.46
C ASN A 68 4.68 16.79 9.94
N LYS A 69 5.86 16.68 9.33
CA LYS A 69 5.99 16.57 7.87
C LYS A 69 5.32 15.31 7.34
N ILE A 70 5.53 14.16 7.98
CA ILE A 70 4.90 12.89 7.60
C ILE A 70 3.38 12.98 7.70
N THR A 71 2.86 13.50 8.80
CA THR A 71 1.40 13.63 9.00
C THR A 71 0.78 14.62 8.01
N ASN A 72 1.47 15.72 7.68
CA ASN A 72 1.01 16.66 6.67
C ASN A 72 0.95 16.03 5.26
N GLU A 73 2.01 15.31 4.85
CA GLU A 73 2.01 14.62 3.55
C GLU A 73 0.93 13.52 3.49
N ARG A 74 0.69 12.80 4.59
CA ARG A 74 -0.42 11.84 4.68
C ARG A 74 -1.78 12.50 4.50
N LYS A 75 -2.03 13.62 5.21
CA LYS A 75 -3.28 14.40 5.05
C LYS A 75 -3.47 14.89 3.62
N LYS A 76 -2.39 15.40 3.01
CA LYS A 76 -2.38 15.84 1.62
C LYS A 76 -2.70 14.69 0.67
N SER A 77 -2.09 13.53 0.86
CA SER A 77 -2.36 12.32 0.07
C SER A 77 -3.83 11.93 0.12
N VAL A 78 -4.45 11.90 1.31
CA VAL A 78 -5.89 11.61 1.46
C VAL A 78 -6.73 12.59 0.65
N SER A 79 -6.45 13.89 0.74
CA SER A 79 -7.19 14.91 -0.02
C SER A 79 -7.03 14.75 -1.54
N CYS A 80 -5.85 14.33 -2.01
CA CYS A 80 -5.58 14.09 -3.42
C CYS A 80 -6.34 12.87 -3.93
N LEU A 81 -6.39 11.78 -3.15
CA LEU A 81 -7.16 10.59 -3.48
C LEU A 81 -8.67 10.90 -3.55
N GLN A 82 -9.19 11.68 -2.62
CA GLN A 82 -10.59 12.12 -2.65
C GLN A 82 -10.89 12.93 -3.92
N LYS A 83 -10.06 13.93 -4.23
CA LYS A 83 -10.20 14.73 -5.46
C LYS A 83 -10.12 13.87 -6.73
N GLN A 84 -9.28 12.84 -6.72
CA GLN A 84 -9.16 11.91 -7.83
C GLN A 84 -10.42 11.06 -7.99
N ALA A 85 -10.98 10.54 -6.89
CA ALA A 85 -12.25 9.81 -6.91
C ALA A 85 -13.40 10.68 -7.45
N GLU A 86 -13.51 11.93 -7.00
CA GLU A 86 -14.50 12.88 -7.52
C GLU A 86 -14.34 13.14 -9.03
N LYS A 87 -13.10 13.26 -9.51
CA LYS A 87 -12.83 13.41 -10.96
C LYS A 87 -13.21 12.16 -11.75
N MET A 88 -12.93 10.98 -11.20
CA MET A 88 -13.30 9.71 -11.83
C MET A 88 -14.82 9.60 -12.01
N LEU A 89 -15.61 10.03 -11.03
CA LEU A 89 -17.08 10.02 -11.10
C LEU A 89 -17.66 11.07 -12.07
N LYS A 90 -17.08 12.28 -12.14
CA LYS A 90 -17.57 13.33 -13.05
C LYS A 90 -17.21 13.09 -14.52
N SER A 91 -16.14 12.34 -14.77
CA SER A 91 -15.67 12.11 -16.15
C SER A 91 -16.65 11.33 -17.04
N PRO A 92 -17.35 10.26 -16.60
CA PRO A 92 -18.35 9.59 -17.43
C PRO A 92 -19.64 10.40 -17.54
N SER A 93 -20.13 11.00 -16.46
CA SER A 93 -21.43 11.71 -16.45
C SER A 93 -21.47 12.94 -17.35
N SER A 94 -20.31 13.56 -17.62
CA SER A 94 -20.21 14.66 -18.59
C SER A 94 -20.12 14.19 -20.05
N ARG A 95 -19.74 12.95 -20.31
CA ARG A 95 -19.41 12.47 -21.67
C ARG A 95 -20.53 11.66 -22.32
N PHE A 96 -21.42 11.10 -21.51
CA PHE A 96 -22.49 10.22 -21.97
C PHE A 96 -23.82 10.71 -21.43
N ASP A 97 -24.85 10.66 -22.27
CA ASP A 97 -26.22 10.93 -21.85
C ASP A 97 -26.70 9.83 -20.90
N PRO A 98 -27.66 10.12 -20.00
CA PRO A 98 -28.24 9.11 -19.11
C PRO A 98 -28.81 7.93 -19.90
N LEU A 99 -28.51 6.70 -19.46
CA LEU A 99 -29.03 5.48 -20.08
C LEU A 99 -30.11 4.84 -19.21
N GLU A 100 -31.14 4.31 -19.87
CA GLU A 100 -32.20 3.56 -19.22
C GLU A 100 -31.82 2.10 -19.01
N ILE A 101 -32.40 1.48 -17.98
CA ILE A 101 -32.27 0.03 -17.73
C ILE A 101 -32.77 -0.76 -18.95
N GLY A 102 -32.03 -1.79 -19.33
CA GLY A 102 -32.29 -2.59 -20.54
C GLY A 102 -31.58 -2.07 -21.79
N SER A 103 -30.95 -0.89 -21.74
CA SER A 103 -30.15 -0.37 -22.86
C SER A 103 -28.92 -1.24 -23.12
N THR A 104 -28.62 -1.50 -24.40
CA THR A 104 -27.40 -2.22 -24.79
C THR A 104 -26.26 -1.23 -25.03
N VAL A 105 -25.13 -1.47 -24.38
CA VAL A 105 -23.91 -0.67 -24.47
C VAL A 105 -22.72 -1.49 -24.96
N ARG A 106 -21.73 -0.80 -25.54
CA ARG A 106 -20.49 -1.40 -25.98
C ARG A 106 -19.35 -1.03 -25.02
N VAL A 107 -18.77 -2.02 -24.35
CA VAL A 107 -17.68 -1.86 -23.37
C VAL A 107 -16.35 -2.25 -24.00
N SER A 108 -15.35 -1.38 -23.95
CA SER A 108 -14.00 -1.69 -24.45
C SER A 108 -13.20 -2.54 -23.46
N ILE A 109 -12.59 -3.62 -23.95
CA ILE A 109 -11.71 -4.48 -23.16
C ILE A 109 -10.25 -3.99 -23.32
N PRO A 110 -9.53 -3.72 -22.22
CA PRO A 110 -8.14 -3.27 -22.30
C PRO A 110 -7.24 -4.39 -22.85
N ASP A 111 -6.13 -3.98 -23.46
CA ASP A 111 -5.24 -4.93 -24.14
C ASP A 111 -4.63 -5.98 -23.20
N VAL A 112 -4.47 -5.68 -21.90
CA VAL A 112 -3.95 -6.60 -20.88
C VAL A 112 -4.91 -7.76 -20.56
N ASP A 113 -6.22 -7.51 -20.64
CA ASP A 113 -7.26 -8.50 -20.33
C ASP A 113 -7.75 -9.21 -21.61
N ARG A 114 -7.35 -8.72 -22.79
CA ARG A 114 -7.82 -9.25 -24.07
C ARG A 114 -6.94 -10.39 -24.57
N ALA A 115 -7.52 -11.58 -24.71
CA ALA A 115 -6.86 -12.71 -25.36
C ALA A 115 -6.53 -12.43 -26.84
N ARG A 116 -5.50 -13.11 -27.35
CA ARG A 116 -5.07 -12.97 -28.75
C ARG A 116 -6.21 -13.40 -29.69
N GLY A 117 -6.68 -12.47 -30.52
CA GLY A 117 -7.78 -12.71 -31.47
C GLY A 117 -9.19 -12.46 -30.90
N ALA A 118 -9.32 -12.13 -29.61
CA ALA A 118 -10.61 -11.75 -29.02
C ALA A 118 -11.06 -10.35 -29.50
N PRO A 119 -12.38 -10.07 -29.55
CA PRO A 119 -12.89 -8.77 -29.94
C PRO A 119 -12.44 -7.66 -28.97
N ARG A 120 -12.28 -6.44 -29.49
CA ARG A 120 -11.89 -5.28 -28.67
C ARG A 120 -12.99 -4.79 -27.74
N ASN A 121 -14.24 -5.13 -28.03
CA ASN A 121 -15.38 -4.66 -27.27
C ASN A 121 -16.37 -5.79 -26.99
N LEU A 122 -17.04 -5.70 -25.85
CA LEU A 122 -18.13 -6.56 -25.40
C LEU A 122 -19.46 -5.80 -25.49
N LEU A 123 -20.55 -6.50 -25.83
CA LEU A 123 -21.90 -5.97 -25.69
C LEU A 123 -22.44 -6.35 -24.30
N ALA A 124 -22.89 -5.35 -23.55
CA ALA A 124 -23.48 -5.53 -22.24
C ALA A 124 -24.81 -4.78 -22.16
N VAL A 125 -25.66 -5.19 -21.24
CA VAL A 125 -26.94 -4.53 -20.98
C VAL A 125 -26.88 -3.85 -19.63
N VAL A 126 -27.46 -2.64 -19.55
CA VAL A 126 -27.64 -1.91 -18.28
C VAL A 126 -28.67 -2.66 -17.45
N LEU A 127 -28.26 -3.23 -16.33
CA LEU A 127 -29.13 -3.96 -15.42
C LEU A 127 -29.75 -3.05 -14.37
N ASP A 128 -28.98 -2.07 -13.90
CA ASP A 128 -29.34 -1.22 -12.77
C ASP A 128 -28.51 0.07 -12.79
N VAL A 129 -29.04 1.11 -12.15
CA VAL A 129 -28.43 2.44 -12.06
C VAL A 129 -28.43 2.91 -10.62
N GLU A 130 -27.24 3.04 -10.03
CA GLU A 130 -27.06 3.51 -8.66
C GLU A 130 -26.03 4.65 -8.65
N ASN A 131 -26.38 5.79 -8.05
CA ASN A 131 -25.47 6.93 -7.86
C ASN A 131 -24.75 7.36 -9.16
N ASP A 132 -25.49 7.45 -10.27
CA ASP A 132 -24.97 7.76 -11.63
C ASP A 132 -23.94 6.75 -12.18
N LEU A 133 -23.88 5.56 -11.59
CA LEU A 133 -23.08 4.43 -12.05
C LEU A 133 -24.00 3.32 -12.57
N TYR A 134 -23.53 2.65 -13.62
CA TYR A 134 -24.29 1.61 -14.31
C TYR A 134 -23.75 0.23 -13.94
N LYS A 135 -24.62 -0.65 -13.46
CA LYS A 135 -24.31 -2.08 -13.36
C LYS A 135 -24.57 -2.70 -14.73
N LEU A 136 -23.53 -3.27 -15.31
CA LEU A 136 -23.60 -3.92 -16.61
C LEU A 136 -23.61 -5.43 -16.43
N GLY A 137 -24.39 -6.11 -17.24
CA GLY A 137 -24.40 -7.58 -17.31
C GLY A 137 -24.36 -8.07 -18.75
N GLU A 138 -23.83 -9.26 -18.94
CA GLU A 138 -24.07 -10.02 -20.16
C GLU A 138 -25.50 -10.57 -20.10
N TYR A 139 -26.32 -10.27 -21.11
CA TYR A 139 -27.62 -10.92 -21.22
C TYR A 139 -27.38 -12.41 -21.47
N PRO A 140 -27.99 -13.34 -20.70
CA PRO A 140 -27.85 -14.75 -20.99
C PRO A 140 -28.33 -14.97 -22.42
N CYS A 141 -27.49 -15.68 -23.16
CA CYS A 141 -27.65 -16.03 -24.55
C CYS A 141 -29.14 -16.23 -24.88
N ILE A 142 -29.66 -15.44 -25.82
CA ILE A 142 -30.92 -15.76 -26.48
C ILE A 142 -30.78 -17.22 -26.92
N ASN A 143 -31.60 -18.08 -26.34
CA ASN A 143 -31.69 -19.49 -26.70
C ASN A 143 -31.94 -19.55 -28.21
N TYR A 144 -30.92 -19.88 -29.01
CA TYR A 144 -31.04 -20.07 -30.45
C TYR A 144 -31.91 -21.29 -30.82
N SER A 145 -32.56 -21.93 -29.83
CA SER A 145 -33.39 -23.12 -30.00
C SER A 145 -34.77 -22.86 -30.64
N ASN A 146 -35.19 -21.61 -30.86
CA ASN A 146 -36.50 -21.31 -31.48
C ASN A 146 -36.46 -20.55 -32.82
N ILE A 147 -35.30 -20.37 -33.44
CA ILE A 147 -35.20 -19.66 -34.74
C ILE A 147 -35.34 -20.62 -35.95
N TYR A 148 -35.38 -21.95 -35.73
CA TYR A 148 -35.52 -22.95 -36.80
C TYR A 148 -36.76 -23.86 -36.67
N LYS A 149 -37.90 -23.36 -36.19
CA LYS A 149 -39.20 -24.00 -36.44
C LYS A 149 -40.00 -23.17 -37.41
N LYS A 150 -39.76 -23.45 -38.70
CA LYS A 150 -40.62 -23.07 -39.81
C LYS A 150 -41.61 -24.20 -40.07
#